data_AF-T1H178-F1
#
_entry.id   AF-T1H178-F1
#
_cell.length_a   1.000
_cell.length_b   1.000
_cell.length_c   1.000
_cell.angle_alpha   90.00
_cell.angle_beta   90.00
_cell.angle_gamma   90.00
#
_symmetry.space_group_name_H-M   'P 1'
#
loop_
_entity.id
_entity.type
_entity.pdbx_description
1 polymer ?
#
loop_
_entity_poly.entity_id
_entity_poly.type
_entity_poly.pdbx_seq_one_letter_code
_entity_poly.pdbx_strand_id
1 'polypeptide(L)'
;MLRNIKKANMSYSQYRDERRGRKNPKQQNLYDEYGRMKEYDFLDICDCMSEECPGCWGICPKCKLSEKCGPVCRKNRNFYFESISTDGKEEVINNEYFQQHQ
;
A
#
# COMPACT_ATOMS: atom_id res chain seq x y z
N MET A 1 -0.72 -0.25 -35.57
CA MET A 1 0.68 -0.72 -35.42
C MET A 1 1.70 0.42 -35.64
N LEU A 2 1.68 1.50 -34.83
CA LEU A 2 2.58 2.67 -35.02
C LEU A 2 3.36 3.09 -33.76
N ARG A 3 3.50 2.20 -32.76
CA ARG A 3 4.14 2.56 -31.47
C ARG A 3 5.66 2.34 -31.43
N ASN A 4 6.28 1.80 -32.49
CA ASN A 4 7.64 1.23 -32.38
C ASN A 4 8.74 1.87 -33.23
N ILE A 5 8.44 2.78 -34.18
CA ILE A 5 9.48 3.39 -35.03
C ILE A 5 10.29 4.46 -34.27
N LYS A 6 9.66 5.18 -33.34
CA LYS A 6 10.31 6.25 -32.57
C LYS A 6 11.44 5.76 -31.64
N LYS A 7 11.36 4.51 -31.15
CA LYS A 7 12.37 3.94 -30.23
C LYS A 7 13.64 3.48 -30.95
N ALA A 8 13.54 3.11 -32.23
CA ALA A 8 14.67 2.60 -33.02
C ALA A 8 15.65 3.71 -33.44
N ASN A 9 15.19 4.96 -33.59
CA ASN A 9 16.02 6.11 -33.98
C ASN A 9 16.52 6.94 -32.78
N MET A 10 16.33 6.46 -31.55
CA MET A 10 16.69 7.19 -30.35
C MET A 10 18.16 6.94 -30.00
N SER A 11 18.93 8.01 -29.77
CA SER A 11 20.33 7.89 -29.34
C SER A 11 20.44 7.28 -27.94
N TYR A 12 21.61 6.73 -27.63
CA TYR A 12 21.84 6.07 -26.34
C TYR A 12 21.66 7.02 -25.13
N SER A 13 22.02 8.31 -25.27
CA SER A 13 21.78 9.31 -24.21
C SER A 13 20.28 9.54 -24.00
N GLN A 14 19.52 9.72 -25.08
CA GLN A 14 18.07 9.87 -25.04
C GLN A 14 17.38 8.64 -24.45
N TYR A 15 17.84 7.42 -24.77
CA TYR A 15 17.33 6.18 -24.16
C TYR A 15 17.57 6.13 -22.64
N ARG A 16 18.76 6.54 -22.18
CA ARG A 16 19.06 6.62 -20.74
C ARG A 16 18.18 7.65 -20.03
N ASP A 17 17.98 8.82 -20.63
CA ASP A 17 17.18 9.87 -20.01
C ASP A 17 15.68 9.51 -20.00
N GLU A 18 15.19 8.82 -21.03
CA GLU A 18 13.84 8.27 -21.04
C GLU A 18 13.65 7.20 -19.94
N ARG A 19 14.65 6.36 -19.69
CA ARG A 19 14.65 5.41 -18.56
C ARG A 19 14.73 6.10 -17.19
N ARG A 20 15.50 7.18 -17.06
CA ARG A 20 15.58 7.99 -15.83
C ARG A 20 14.29 8.76 -15.57
N GLY A 21 13.62 9.19 -16.64
CA GLY A 21 12.33 9.88 -16.63
C GLY A 21 11.15 8.94 -16.37
N ARG A 22 11.28 7.64 -16.65
CA ARG A 22 10.39 6.58 -16.14
C ARG A 22 10.60 6.38 -14.64
N LYS A 23 10.27 7.41 -13.85
CA LYS A 23 9.78 7.17 -12.51
C LYS A 23 8.48 6.40 -12.72
N ASN A 24 8.46 5.11 -12.39
CA ASN A 24 7.19 4.51 -11.98
C ASN A 24 6.58 5.53 -11.02
N PRO A 25 5.34 6.03 -11.22
CA PRO A 25 4.71 6.88 -10.22
C PRO A 25 4.92 6.12 -8.91
N LYS A 26 5.74 6.69 -8.02
CA LYS A 26 6.05 6.01 -6.76
C LYS A 26 4.68 5.82 -6.15
N GLN A 27 4.18 4.58 -6.13
CA GLN A 27 2.93 4.27 -5.45
C GLN A 27 3.17 4.80 -4.04
N GLN A 28 2.51 5.91 -3.74
CA GLN A 28 2.79 6.63 -2.53
C GLN A 28 2.38 5.68 -1.41
N ASN A 29 3.27 5.51 -0.46
CA ASN A 29 2.98 4.68 0.68
C ASN A 29 1.79 5.30 1.42
N LEU A 30 0.68 4.57 1.50
CA LEU A 30 -0.56 5.02 2.13
C LEU A 30 -0.39 5.23 3.63
N TYR A 31 0.66 4.63 4.20
CA TYR A 31 1.00 4.73 5.61
C TYR A 31 2.21 5.64 5.86
N ASP A 32 2.22 6.29 7.02
CA ASP A 32 3.36 7.05 7.52
C ASP A 32 4.44 6.15 8.13
N GLU A 33 5.48 6.78 8.66
CA GLU A 33 6.61 6.07 9.27
C GLU A 33 6.25 5.35 10.59
N TYR A 34 5.07 5.57 11.17
CA TYR A 34 4.55 4.87 12.34
C TYR A 34 3.53 3.79 11.97
N GLY A 35 3.14 3.72 10.70
CA GLY A 35 2.16 2.77 10.19
C GLY A 35 0.72 3.28 10.32
N ARG A 36 0.53 4.60 10.38
CA ARG A 36 -0.77 5.29 10.44
C ARG A 36 -1.22 5.75 9.05
N MET A 37 -2.52 5.78 8.81
CA MET A 37 -3.11 6.07 7.51
C MET A 37 -2.99 7.56 7.16
N LYS A 38 -2.24 7.91 6.11
CA LYS A 38 -1.94 9.32 5.80
C LYS A 38 -3.14 10.14 5.36
N GLU A 39 -4.05 9.51 4.62
CA GLU A 39 -5.20 10.19 4.02
C GLU A 39 -6.37 10.36 4.98
N TYR A 40 -6.27 9.71 6.14
CA TYR A 40 -7.31 9.72 7.18
C TYR A 40 -6.73 10.26 8.47
N ASP A 41 -6.28 11.51 8.47
CA ASP A 41 -5.77 12.23 9.65
C ASP A 41 -4.84 11.42 10.58
N PHE A 42 -3.95 10.62 9.99
CA PHE A 42 -3.03 9.74 10.71
C PHE A 42 -3.73 8.76 11.67
N LEU A 43 -4.91 8.26 11.32
CA LEU A 43 -5.61 7.21 12.06
C LEU A 43 -4.75 5.94 12.16
N ASP A 44 -4.69 5.37 13.36
CA ASP A 44 -3.90 4.17 13.69
C ASP A 44 -4.78 2.93 13.89
N ILE A 45 -5.50 2.55 12.84
CA ILE A 45 -6.46 1.43 12.91
C ILE A 45 -5.72 0.13 12.61
N CYS A 46 -6.00 -0.90 13.41
CA CYS A 46 -5.48 -2.23 13.14
C CYS A 46 -6.16 -2.85 11.92
N ASP A 47 -5.51 -3.81 11.28
CA ASP A 47 -6.06 -4.54 10.12
C ASP A 47 -7.35 -5.32 10.42
N CYS A 48 -7.74 -5.44 11.70
CA CYS A 48 -9.02 -5.98 12.14
C CYS A 48 -10.18 -4.96 12.17
N MET A 49 -9.96 -3.74 11.67
CA MET A 49 -10.92 -2.61 11.67
C MET A 49 -11.32 -2.12 13.08
N SER A 50 -10.43 -2.25 14.06
CA SER A 50 -10.64 -1.73 15.42
C SER A 50 -9.53 -0.72 15.78
N GLU A 51 -9.94 0.46 16.24
CA GLU A 51 -9.05 1.54 16.70
C GLU A 51 -8.39 1.18 18.05
N GLU A 52 -9.18 0.57 18.94
CA GLU A 52 -8.76 0.16 20.30
C GLU A 52 -7.93 -1.13 20.32
N CYS A 53 -7.67 -1.73 19.16
CA CYS A 53 -6.89 -2.95 19.08
C CYS A 53 -5.41 -2.65 19.38
N PRO A 54 -4.77 -3.32 20.36
CA PRO A 54 -3.32 -3.15 20.59
C PRO A 54 -2.48 -3.74 19.45
N GLY A 55 -3.04 -4.72 18.73
CA GLY A 55 -2.41 -5.45 17.64
C GLY A 55 -2.98 -6.86 17.55
N CYS A 56 -3.34 -7.32 16.34
CA CYS A 56 -3.80 -8.70 16.13
C CYS A 56 -2.67 -9.68 15.83
N TRP A 57 -1.46 -9.16 15.59
CA TRP A 57 -0.31 -9.91 15.13
C TRP A 57 0.83 -9.77 16.13
N GLY A 58 1.82 -10.66 16.07
CA GLY A 58 3.06 -10.46 16.83
C GLY A 58 3.88 -9.28 16.30
N ILE A 59 5.00 -8.99 16.99
CA ILE A 59 5.94 -7.93 16.59
C ILE A 59 6.33 -8.09 15.12
N CYS A 60 6.02 -7.06 14.32
CA CYS A 60 6.25 -7.08 12.89
C CYS A 60 7.72 -7.38 12.56
N PRO A 61 8.03 -8.40 11.77
CA PRO A 61 9.42 -8.75 11.46
C PRO A 61 10.10 -7.74 10.52
N LYS A 62 9.34 -6.86 9.84
CA LYS A 62 9.87 -5.86 8.90
C LYS A 62 10.22 -4.55 9.60
N CYS A 63 9.25 -3.96 10.30
CA CYS A 63 9.48 -2.67 10.96
C CYS A 63 9.93 -2.79 12.41
N LYS A 64 9.75 -3.96 13.06
CA LYS A 64 10.12 -4.24 14.47
C LYS A 64 9.44 -3.34 15.51
N LEU A 65 8.42 -2.57 15.11
CA LEU A 65 7.87 -1.48 15.90
C LEU A 65 6.38 -1.63 16.23
N SER A 66 5.67 -2.61 15.65
CA SER A 66 4.21 -2.67 15.73
C SER A 66 3.69 -4.10 15.67
N GLU A 67 2.63 -4.36 16.42
CA GLU A 67 1.81 -5.59 16.44
C GLU A 67 0.53 -5.46 15.60
N LYS A 68 0.28 -4.26 15.06
CA LYS A 68 -0.84 -3.98 14.14
C LYS A 68 -0.49 -4.28 12.69
N CYS A 69 0.75 -4.67 12.39
CA CYS A 69 1.13 -5.06 11.03
C CYS A 69 0.62 -6.48 10.75
N GLY A 70 -0.29 -6.62 9.79
CA GLY A 70 -0.69 -7.92 9.28
C GLY A 70 0.38 -8.63 8.42
N PRO A 71 -0.04 -9.51 7.49
CA PRO A 71 0.89 -10.29 6.65
C PRO A 71 1.86 -9.42 5.84
N VAL A 72 1.42 -8.21 5.49
CA VAL A 72 2.25 -7.18 4.85
C VAL A 72 2.35 -5.97 5.78
N CYS A 73 3.58 -5.57 6.11
CA CYS A 73 3.85 -4.44 7.00
C CYS A 73 3.16 -3.15 6.52
N ARG A 74 2.44 -2.47 7.42
CA ARG A 74 1.72 -1.22 7.13
C ARG A 74 2.64 -0.17 6.50
N LYS A 75 3.84 0.03 7.06
CA LYS A 75 4.86 0.96 6.55
C LYS A 75 5.47 0.56 5.20
N ASN A 76 5.18 -0.63 4.67
CA ASN A 76 5.80 -1.15 3.45
C ASN A 76 4.76 -1.61 2.42
N ARG A 77 3.49 -1.21 2.59
CA ARG A 77 2.42 -1.49 1.63
C ARG A 77 1.74 -0.22 1.16
N ASN A 78 1.04 -0.34 0.07
CA ASN A 78 0.38 0.75 -0.65
C ASN A 78 -1.11 0.45 -0.89
N PHE A 79 -1.69 -0.40 -0.04
CA PHE A 79 -3.08 -0.81 -0.09
C PHE A 79 -3.67 -0.85 1.32
N TYR A 80 -4.99 -0.71 1.36
CA TYR A 80 -5.82 -1.05 2.52
C TYR A 80 -6.51 -2.39 2.26
N PHE A 81 -6.82 -3.13 3.32
CA PHE A 81 -7.73 -4.26 3.18
C PHE A 81 -9.11 -3.73 2.84
N GLU A 82 -9.76 -4.32 1.84
CA GLU A 82 -11.12 -3.96 1.45
C GLU A 82 -12.14 -4.45 2.49
N SER A 83 -11.98 -5.69 2.94
CA SER A 83 -12.85 -6.31 3.91
C SER A 83 -12.16 -7.47 4.62
N ILE A 84 -12.77 -7.94 5.70
CA ILE A 84 -12.39 -9.11 6.47
C ILE A 84 -13.54 -10.11 6.37
N SER A 85 -13.20 -11.34 5.96
CA SER A 85 -14.09 -12.50 6.04
C SER A 85 -13.44 -13.55 6.93
N THR A 86 -14.25 -14.32 7.65
CA THR A 86 -13.79 -15.41 8.51
C THR A 86 -14.39 -16.71 8.00
N ASP A 87 -13.56 -17.74 7.87
CA ASP A 87 -14.03 -19.07 7.48
C ASP A 87 -15.13 -19.56 8.43
N GLY A 88 -16.27 -19.97 7.87
CA GLY A 88 -17.42 -20.46 8.65
C GLY A 88 -18.34 -19.37 9.20
N LYS A 89 -18.14 -18.09 8.85
CA LYS A 89 -19.09 -17.00 9.09
C LYS A 89 -19.48 -16.34 7.77
N GLU A 90 -20.76 -16.02 7.61
CA GLU A 90 -21.26 -15.21 6.48
C GLU A 90 -21.01 -13.72 6.68
N GLU A 91 -20.67 -13.30 7.90
CA GLU A 91 -20.38 -11.91 8.24
C GLU A 91 -19.10 -11.42 7.55
N VAL A 92 -19.22 -10.28 6.87
CA VAL A 92 -18.11 -9.56 6.24
C VAL A 92 -17.99 -8.19 6.89
N ILE A 93 -16.81 -7.88 7.42
CA ILE A 93 -16.49 -6.55 7.94
C ILE A 93 -15.87 -5.75 6.82
N ASN A 94 -16.53 -4.69 6.37
CA ASN A 94 -16.01 -3.83 5.31
C ASN A 94 -15.13 -2.73 5.91
N ASN A 95 -14.04 -2.41 5.22
CA ASN A 95 -13.22 -1.27 5.58
C ASN A 95 -13.87 0.03 5.09
N GLU A 96 -14.34 0.85 6.02
CA GLU A 96 -14.96 2.15 5.73
C GLU A 96 -13.98 3.12 5.02
N TYR A 97 -12.67 2.88 5.16
CA TYR A 97 -11.60 3.66 4.55
C TYR A 97 -11.14 3.13 3.18
N PHE A 98 -11.79 2.10 2.63
CA PHE A 98 -11.42 1.57 1.30
C PHE A 98 -12.01 2.41 0.15
N GLN A 99 -13.15 3.07 0.36
CA GLN A 99 -13.95 3.64 -0.72
C GLN A 99 -13.37 4.89 -1.42
N GLN A 100 -12.24 5.43 -0.97
CA GLN A 100 -11.69 6.68 -1.53
C GLN A 100 -10.51 6.49 -2.49
N HIS A 101 -10.16 5.24 -2.82
CA HIS A 101 -9.00 4.91 -3.66
C HIS A 101 -9.32 4.21 -5.00
N GLN A 102 -10.59 4.23 -5.42
CA GLN A 102 -11.01 3.78 -6.75
C GLN A 102 -11.11 4.95 -7.73
#